data_AF-A0A7J6UXE2-F1
#
_entry.id   AF-A0A7J6UXE2-F1
#
_cell.length_a   1.000
_cell.length_b   1.000
_cell.length_c   1.000
_cell.angle_alpha   90.00
_cell.angle_beta   90.00
_cell.angle_gamma   90.00
#
_symmetry.space_group_name_H-M   'P 1'
#
loop_
_entity.id
_entity.type
_entity.pdbx_description
1 polymer ?
#
loop_
_entity_poly.entity_id
_entity_poly.type
_entity_poly.pdbx_seq_one_letter_code
_entity_poly.pdbx_strand_id
1 'polypeptide(L)'
;MLELSKHLRELKCILYGSSEAEPVSEACAQLTQEFFSDNTLRLLITCLPKLNLEARKDATQVVANLQRQQVHSRLIASDYLEANKDLMDVLLLGYESTDMALHYGGMLRECIRHQCIARYVLESENMKKFFDYIQLPNFDIGSDASATFKVECAAYNCL
;
A
#
# COMPACT_ATOMS: atom_id res chain seq x y z
N MET A 1 -15.39 -2.46 -14.72
CA MET A 1 -14.29 -1.48 -14.52
C MET A 1 -14.80 -0.13 -14.04
N LEU A 2 -15.77 0.50 -14.71
CA LEU A 2 -16.39 1.75 -14.25
C LEU A 2 -16.96 1.66 -12.82
N GLU A 3 -17.70 0.58 -12.53
CA GLU A 3 -18.22 0.34 -11.18
C GLU A 3 -17.11 0.28 -10.13
N LEU A 4 -16.03 -0.46 -10.38
CA LEU A 4 -14.91 -0.55 -9.44
C LEU A 4 -14.24 0.82 -9.19
N SER A 5 -14.05 1.63 -10.25
CA SER A 5 -13.56 3.00 -10.11
C SER A 5 -14.48 3.87 -9.26
N LYS A 6 -15.80 3.73 -9.41
CA LYS A 6 -16.79 4.45 -8.59
C LYS A 6 -16.71 4.04 -7.13
N HIS A 7 -16.66 2.74 -6.84
CA HIS A 7 -16.53 2.24 -5.47
C HIS A 7 -15.22 2.72 -4.82
N LEU A 8 -14.08 2.67 -5.52
CA LEU A 8 -12.81 3.18 -4.99
C LEU A 8 -12.87 4.66 -4.62
N ARG A 9 -13.56 5.47 -5.42
CA ARG A 9 -13.78 6.88 -5.12
C ARG A 9 -14.68 7.07 -3.90
N GLU A 10 -15.72 6.26 -3.74
CA GLU A 10 -16.58 6.27 -2.56
C GLU A 10 -15.80 5.87 -1.30
N LEU A 11 -14.98 4.81 -1.36
CA LEU A 11 -14.09 4.42 -0.26
C LEU A 11 -13.14 5.56 0.13
N LYS A 12 -12.55 6.23 -0.86
CA LYS A 12 -11.69 7.39 -0.62
C LYS A 12 -12.45 8.54 0.06
N CYS A 13 -13.68 8.84 -0.38
CA CYS A 13 -14.50 9.86 0.27
C CYS A 13 -14.83 9.51 1.74
N ILE A 14 -15.04 8.24 2.07
CA ILE A 14 -15.23 7.81 3.47
C ILE A 14 -13.96 8.11 4.29
N LEU A 15 -12.78 7.80 3.74
CA LEU A 15 -11.50 7.85 4.45
C LEU A 15 -10.87 9.25 4.56
N TYR A 16 -11.17 10.13 3.60
CA TYR A 16 -10.59 11.48 3.52
C TYR A 16 -11.63 12.60 3.69
N GLY A 17 -12.92 12.26 3.75
CA GLY A 17 -14.00 13.24 3.74
C GLY A 17 -14.26 13.83 2.36
N SER A 18 -15.09 14.87 2.35
CA SER A 18 -15.42 15.69 1.18
C SER A 18 -15.09 17.16 1.45
N SER A 19 -15.36 18.03 0.49
CA SER A 19 -15.27 19.48 0.70
C SER A 19 -16.26 20.01 1.74
N GLU A 20 -17.28 19.22 2.09
CA GLU A 20 -18.39 19.64 2.96
C GLU A 20 -18.37 18.94 4.33
N ALA A 21 -17.69 17.79 4.45
CA ALA A 21 -17.69 16.99 5.66
C ALA A 21 -16.36 16.28 5.88
N GLU A 22 -15.88 16.35 7.13
CA GLU A 22 -14.73 15.57 7.62
C GLU A 22 -15.07 14.06 7.68
N PRO A 23 -14.07 13.16 7.58
CA PRO A 23 -14.30 11.72 7.65
C PRO A 23 -14.83 11.31 9.03
N VAL A 24 -15.90 10.50 9.01
CA VAL A 24 -16.52 9.97 10.24
C VAL A 24 -15.69 8.79 10.74
N SER A 25 -15.18 8.89 11.98
CA SER A 25 -14.29 7.89 12.57
C SER A 25 -14.89 6.48 12.61
N GLU A 26 -16.18 6.36 12.95
CA GLU A 26 -16.89 5.07 12.97
C GLU A 26 -16.97 4.43 11.58
N ALA A 27 -17.29 5.22 10.55
CA ALA A 27 -17.34 4.75 9.16
C ALA A 27 -15.96 4.31 8.66
N CYS A 28 -14.90 5.04 9.04
CA CYS A 28 -13.51 4.66 8.73
C CYS A 28 -13.13 3.33 9.39
N ALA A 29 -13.48 3.16 10.67
CA ALA A 29 -13.21 1.93 11.42
C ALA A 29 -13.95 0.73 10.82
N GLN A 30 -15.24 0.89 10.50
CA GLN A 30 -16.04 -0.16 9.87
C GLN A 30 -15.51 -0.54 8.49
N LEU A 31 -15.19 0.44 7.65
CA LEU A 31 -14.58 0.18 6.34
C LEU A 31 -13.25 -0.57 6.49
N THR A 32 -12.41 -0.17 7.45
CA THR A 32 -11.13 -0.84 7.70
C THR A 32 -11.35 -2.29 8.10
N GLN A 33 -12.31 -2.57 8.97
CA GLN A 33 -12.66 -3.92 9.40
C GLN A 33 -13.10 -4.80 8.23
N GLU A 34 -14.02 -4.31 7.38
CA GLU A 34 -14.51 -5.06 6.23
C GLU A 34 -13.46 -5.22 5.13
N PHE A 35 -12.59 -4.23 4.95
CA PHE A 35 -11.54 -4.30 3.93
C PHE A 35 -10.50 -5.38 4.24
N PHE A 36 -10.20 -5.61 5.52
CA PHE A 36 -9.21 -6.61 5.97
C PHE A 36 -9.83 -7.92 6.46
N SER A 37 -11.15 -8.12 6.33
CA SER A 37 -11.82 -9.35 6.78
C SER A 37 -11.55 -10.56 5.87
N ASP A 38 -11.23 -10.33 4.59
CA ASP A 38 -10.99 -11.37 3.58
C ASP A 38 -9.97 -10.89 2.51
N ASN A 39 -10.08 -11.33 1.27
CA ASN A 39 -9.09 -11.13 0.22
C ASN A 39 -9.16 -9.77 -0.51
N THR A 40 -9.85 -8.77 0.03
CA THR A 40 -10.08 -7.50 -0.67
C THR A 40 -8.78 -6.79 -1.04
N LEU A 41 -7.80 -6.69 -0.13
CA LEU A 41 -6.50 -6.08 -0.44
C LEU A 41 -5.79 -6.83 -1.58
N ARG A 42 -5.73 -8.17 -1.48
CA ARG A 42 -5.09 -9.03 -2.51
C ARG A 42 -5.74 -8.84 -3.88
N LEU A 43 -7.07 -8.85 -3.92
CA LEU A 43 -7.83 -8.65 -5.16
C LEU A 43 -7.60 -7.25 -5.73
N LEU A 44 -7.52 -6.23 -4.89
CA LEU A 44 -7.24 -4.86 -5.31
C LEU A 44 -5.84 -4.74 -5.93
N ILE A 45 -4.80 -5.28 -5.26
CA ILE A 45 -3.42 -5.30 -5.78
C ILE A 45 -3.37 -6.02 -7.13
N THR A 46 -3.98 -7.20 -7.24
CA THR A 46 -4.01 -7.99 -8.47
C THR A 46 -4.76 -7.31 -9.61
N CYS A 47 -5.82 -6.56 -9.30
CA CYS A 47 -6.62 -5.84 -10.29
C CYS A 47 -6.08 -4.46 -10.64
N LEU A 48 -5.13 -3.92 -9.86
CA LEU A 48 -4.61 -2.56 -10.01
C LEU A 48 -4.14 -2.24 -11.44
N PRO A 49 -3.42 -3.13 -12.16
CA PRO A 49 -2.99 -2.86 -13.54
C PRO A 49 -4.14 -2.72 -14.54
N LYS A 50 -5.31 -3.30 -14.24
CA LYS A 50 -6.50 -3.23 -15.10
C LYS A 50 -7.22 -1.89 -14.98
N LEU A 51 -6.99 -1.15 -13.89
CA LEU A 51 -7.64 0.13 -13.63
C LEU A 51 -7.03 1.26 -14.47
N ASN A 52 -7.84 2.31 -14.70
CA ASN A 52 -7.33 3.55 -15.27
C ASN A 52 -6.49 4.34 -14.23
N LEU A 53 -5.74 5.33 -14.69
CA LEU A 53 -4.80 6.09 -13.85
C LEU A 53 -5.45 6.68 -12.59
N GLU A 54 -6.62 7.30 -12.72
CA GLU A 54 -7.32 7.91 -11.58
C GLU A 54 -7.74 6.86 -10.55
N ALA A 55 -8.28 5.72 -10.98
CA ALA A 55 -8.64 4.64 -10.05
C ALA A 55 -7.41 3.97 -9.43
N ARG A 56 -6.25 3.92 -10.11
CA ARG A 56 -4.98 3.47 -9.50
C ARG A 56 -4.54 4.42 -8.38
N LYS A 57 -4.65 5.74 -8.59
CA LYS A 57 -4.37 6.75 -7.56
C LYS A 57 -5.31 6.62 -6.37
N ASP A 58 -6.61 6.52 -6.62
CA ASP A 58 -7.62 6.36 -5.56
C ASP A 58 -7.37 5.09 -4.76
N ALA A 59 -7.11 3.95 -5.42
CA ALA A 59 -6.76 2.70 -4.75
C ALA A 59 -5.50 2.81 -3.90
N THR A 60 -4.45 3.48 -4.40
CA THR A 60 -3.20 3.70 -3.65
C THR A 60 -3.47 4.50 -2.38
N GLN A 61 -4.28 5.56 -2.47
CA GLN A 61 -4.63 6.41 -1.32
C GLN A 61 -5.53 5.68 -0.32
N VAL A 62 -6.51 4.91 -0.80
CA VAL A 62 -7.36 4.07 0.06
C VAL A 62 -6.50 3.09 0.85
N VAL A 63 -5.65 2.32 0.19
CA VAL A 63 -4.75 1.37 0.87
C VAL A 63 -3.86 2.11 1.87
N ALA A 64 -3.22 3.22 1.46
CA ALA A 64 -2.34 4.00 2.33
C ALA A 64 -3.03 4.51 3.60
N ASN A 65 -4.28 4.95 3.50
CA ASN A 65 -5.06 5.42 4.64
C ASN A 65 -5.42 4.25 5.57
N LEU A 66 -5.93 3.16 5.00
CA LEU A 66 -6.36 1.98 5.74
C LEU A 66 -5.24 1.33 6.56
N GLN A 67 -3.99 1.39 6.09
CA GLN A 67 -2.83 0.91 6.86
C GLN A 67 -2.63 1.62 8.21
N ARG A 68 -3.14 2.85 8.36
CA ARG A 68 -2.97 3.69 9.55
C ARG A 68 -4.18 3.68 10.48
N GLN A 69 -5.30 3.13 10.03
CA GLN A 69 -6.55 3.14 10.79
C GLN A 69 -6.48 2.21 11.99
N GLN A 70 -6.94 2.71 13.14
CA GLN A 70 -7.08 1.90 14.35
C GLN A 70 -8.54 1.50 14.53
N VAL A 71 -8.78 0.20 14.67
CA VAL A 71 -10.08 -0.38 14.97
C VAL A 71 -10.02 -0.94 16.38
N HIS A 72 -10.82 -0.39 17.30
CA HIS A 72 -10.76 -0.73 18.74
C HIS A 72 -9.32 -0.60 19.32
N SER A 73 -8.61 0.47 18.95
CA SER A 73 -7.21 0.74 19.35
C SER A 73 -6.20 -0.31 18.87
N ARG A 74 -6.53 -1.08 17.82
CA ARG A 74 -5.63 -2.06 17.18
C ARG A 74 -5.44 -1.75 15.70
N LEU A 75 -4.22 -1.99 15.21
CA LEU A 75 -3.89 -1.90 13.79
C LEU A 75 -4.17 -3.25 13.11
N ILE A 76 -5.44 -3.52 12.78
CA ILE A 76 -5.85 -4.79 12.18
C ILE A 76 -5.19 -5.06 10.82
N ALA A 77 -4.75 -4.00 10.13
CA ALA A 77 -3.98 -4.12 8.89
C ALA A 77 -2.65 -4.85 9.11
N SER A 78 -2.01 -4.64 10.27
CA SER A 78 -0.77 -5.34 10.64
C SER A 78 -1.01 -6.85 10.76
N ASP A 79 -2.10 -7.25 11.42
CA ASP A 79 -2.46 -8.66 11.61
C ASP A 79 -2.78 -9.33 10.26
N TYR A 80 -3.50 -8.63 9.39
CA TYR A 80 -3.81 -9.11 8.05
C TYR A 80 -2.54 -9.33 7.21
N LEU A 81 -1.64 -8.34 7.20
CA LEU A 81 -0.41 -8.40 6.41
C LEU A 81 0.53 -9.49 6.95
N GLU A 82 0.57 -9.70 8.27
CA GLU A 82 1.34 -10.78 8.89
C GLU A 82 0.91 -12.17 8.38
N ALA A 83 -0.38 -12.35 8.09
CA ALA A 83 -0.91 -13.58 7.50
C ALA A 83 -0.78 -13.64 5.96
N ASN A 84 -0.48 -12.53 5.29
CA ASN A 84 -0.48 -12.39 3.82
C ASN A 84 0.80 -11.72 3.30
N LYS A 85 1.97 -12.13 3.84
CA LYS A 85 3.27 -11.50 3.54
C LYS A 85 3.66 -11.57 2.06
N ASP A 86 3.18 -12.58 1.34
CA ASP A 86 3.43 -12.76 -0.10
C ASP A 86 2.93 -11.57 -0.93
N LEU A 87 1.98 -10.77 -0.41
CA LEU A 87 1.57 -9.51 -1.05
C LEU A 87 2.73 -8.52 -1.18
N MET A 88 3.72 -8.56 -0.29
CA MET A 88 4.87 -7.67 -0.34
C MET A 88 5.77 -8.02 -1.52
N ASP A 89 5.93 -9.31 -1.83
CA ASP A 89 6.66 -9.74 -3.01
C ASP A 89 5.97 -9.24 -4.29
N VAL A 90 4.63 -9.31 -4.34
CA VAL A 90 3.85 -8.78 -5.48
C VAL A 90 4.07 -7.27 -5.65
N LEU A 91 4.01 -6.50 -4.55
CA LEU A 91 4.22 -5.05 -4.59
C LEU A 91 5.66 -4.70 -5.01
N LEU A 92 6.65 -5.43 -4.51
CA LEU A 92 8.06 -5.19 -4.80
C LEU A 92 8.41 -5.54 -6.25
N LEU A 93 7.94 -6.68 -6.77
CA LEU A 93 8.09 -7.03 -8.19
C LEU A 93 7.37 -6.04 -9.11
N GLY A 94 6.36 -5.35 -8.57
CA GLY A 94 5.65 -4.27 -9.24
C GLY A 94 6.52 -3.10 -9.73
N TYR A 95 7.71 -2.89 -9.15
CA TYR A 95 8.67 -1.88 -9.63
C TYR A 95 9.21 -2.16 -11.04
N GLU A 96 9.13 -3.41 -11.52
CA GLU A 96 9.53 -3.79 -12.87
C GLU A 96 8.60 -3.21 -13.95
N SER A 97 7.39 -2.78 -13.58
CA SER A 97 6.42 -2.12 -14.46
C SER A 97 6.44 -0.62 -14.24
N THR A 98 6.93 0.13 -15.23
CA THR A 98 7.10 1.60 -15.14
C THR A 98 5.80 2.36 -14.89
N ASP A 99 4.66 1.87 -15.39
CA ASP A 99 3.34 2.49 -15.20
C ASP A 99 2.69 2.15 -13.84
N MET A 100 3.21 1.15 -13.13
CA MET A 100 2.69 0.69 -11.85
C MET A 100 3.63 0.96 -10.68
N ALA A 101 4.93 1.15 -10.94
CA ALA A 101 5.99 1.23 -9.94
C ALA A 101 5.67 2.21 -8.82
N LEU A 102 5.21 3.43 -9.15
CA LEU A 102 4.88 4.45 -8.15
C LEU A 102 3.63 4.10 -7.31
N HIS A 103 2.66 3.39 -7.89
CA HIS A 103 1.47 2.94 -7.18
C HIS A 103 1.81 1.82 -6.19
N TYR A 104 2.57 0.82 -6.65
CA TYR A 104 2.99 -0.28 -5.80
C TYR A 104 4.00 0.16 -4.75
N GLY A 105 4.96 1.03 -5.09
CA GLY A 105 5.89 1.64 -4.15
C GLY A 105 5.17 2.43 -3.04
N GLY A 106 4.16 3.22 -3.43
CA GLY A 106 3.28 3.92 -2.48
C GLY A 106 2.58 2.97 -1.51
N MET A 107 1.99 1.87 -1.99
CA MET A 107 1.35 0.87 -1.13
C MET A 107 2.37 0.14 -0.24
N LEU A 108 3.51 -0.24 -0.80
CA LEU A 108 4.56 -0.99 -0.12
C LEU A 108 5.12 -0.21 1.07
N ARG A 109 5.43 1.08 0.89
CA ARG A 109 5.92 1.94 1.97
C ARG A 109 4.97 2.04 3.16
N GLU A 110 3.67 2.01 2.90
CA GLU A 110 2.66 2.05 3.95
C GLU A 110 2.55 0.72 4.69
N CYS A 111 2.77 -0.40 4.00
CA CYS A 111 2.81 -1.72 4.61
C CYS A 111 4.08 -1.93 5.47
N ILE A 112 5.24 -1.42 5.02
CA ILE A 112 6.53 -1.53 5.73
C ILE A 112 6.54 -0.80 7.08
N ARG A 113 5.60 0.14 7.32
CA ARG A 113 5.45 0.77 8.64
C ARG A 113 5.15 -0.25 9.75
N HIS A 114 4.59 -1.40 9.40
CA HIS A 114 4.37 -2.49 10.34
C HIS A 114 5.66 -3.28 10.50
N GLN A 115 6.15 -3.39 11.74
CA GLN A 115 7.45 -4.01 12.05
C GLN A 115 7.57 -5.44 11.49
N CYS A 116 6.48 -6.19 11.50
CA CYS A 116 6.44 -7.56 11.00
C CYS A 116 6.67 -7.65 9.48
N ILE A 117 6.22 -6.64 8.73
CA ILE A 117 6.41 -6.51 7.29
C ILE A 117 7.79 -5.98 6.95
N ALA A 118 8.26 -4.95 7.67
CA ALA A 118 9.64 -4.49 7.52
C ALA A 118 10.63 -5.65 7.73
N ARG A 119 10.36 -6.55 8.69
CA ARG A 119 11.18 -7.75 8.90
C ARG A 119 11.26 -8.61 7.66
N TYR A 120 10.09 -8.94 7.15
CA TYR A 120 9.94 -9.87 6.06
C TYR A 120 10.61 -9.36 4.78
N VAL A 121 10.42 -8.07 4.47
CA VAL A 121 11.02 -7.48 3.27
C VAL A 121 12.54 -7.43 3.38
N LEU A 122 13.10 -7.05 4.55
CA LEU A 122 14.54 -7.01 4.76
C LEU A 122 15.21 -8.39 4.71
N GLU A 123 14.54 -9.42 5.23
CA GLU A 123 15.03 -10.80 5.22
C GLU A 123 14.78 -11.50 3.86
N SER A 124 13.99 -10.90 2.96
CA SER A 124 13.64 -11.47 1.65
C SER A 124 14.77 -11.35 0.62
N GLU A 125 14.88 -12.32 -0.27
CA GLU A 125 15.80 -12.26 -1.42
C GLU A 125 15.49 -11.07 -2.34
N ASN A 126 14.22 -10.66 -2.37
CA ASN A 126 13.74 -9.54 -3.15
C ASN A 126 14.33 -8.20 -2.69
N MET A 127 14.85 -8.11 -1.46
CA MET A 127 15.51 -6.91 -0.95
C MET A 127 16.66 -6.44 -1.85
N LYS A 128 17.40 -7.38 -2.44
CA LYS A 128 18.54 -7.07 -3.31
C LYS A 128 18.10 -6.34 -4.59
N LYS A 129 16.86 -6.54 -5.04
CA LYS A 129 16.32 -5.87 -6.22
C LYS A 129 16.18 -4.36 -6.04
N PHE A 130 16.08 -3.86 -4.80
CA PHE A 130 16.06 -2.42 -4.57
C PHE A 130 17.33 -1.73 -5.09
N PHE A 131 18.50 -2.39 -5.04
CA PHE A 131 19.73 -1.82 -5.60
C PHE A 131 19.65 -1.63 -7.11
N ASP A 132 18.95 -2.52 -7.81
CA ASP A 132 18.68 -2.39 -9.24
C ASP A 132 17.64 -1.29 -9.50
N TYR A 133 16.56 -1.25 -8.71
CA TYR A 133 15.49 -0.27 -8.86
C TYR A 133 15.95 1.17 -8.61
N ILE A 134 16.83 1.39 -7.62
CA ILE A 134 17.42 2.70 -7.31
C ILE A 134 18.25 3.23 -8.49
N GLN A 135 18.83 2.34 -9.30
CA GLN A 135 19.67 2.69 -10.45
C GLN A 135 18.88 2.82 -11.75
N LEU A 136 17.55 2.70 -11.72
CA LEU A 136 16.73 2.84 -12.92
C LEU A 136 16.90 4.24 -13.53
N PRO A 137 16.93 4.33 -14.89
CA PRO A 137 17.09 5.61 -15.58
C PRO A 137 15.88 6.54 -15.38
N ASN A 138 14.72 5.99 -15.00
CA ASN A 138 13.57 6.78 -14.60
C ASN A 138 13.80 7.32 -13.17
N PHE A 139 14.10 8.63 -13.09
CA PHE A 139 14.40 9.31 -11.83
C PHE A 139 13.29 9.16 -10.79
N ASP A 140 12.02 9.27 -11.18
CA ASP A 140 10.91 9.20 -10.23
C ASP A 140 10.84 7.82 -9.58
N ILE A 141 11.03 6.75 -10.37
CA ILE A 141 11.02 5.37 -9.87
C ILE A 141 12.25 5.09 -9.02
N GLY A 142 13.45 5.49 -9.46
CA GLY A 142 14.68 5.28 -8.70
C GLY A 142 14.68 6.04 -7.36
N SER A 143 14.16 7.27 -7.36
CA SER A 143 13.97 8.07 -6.14
C SER A 143 12.94 7.45 -5.20
N ASP A 144 11.82 6.96 -5.74
CA ASP A 144 10.78 6.26 -4.98
C ASP A 144 11.32 4.96 -4.34
N ALA A 145 12.05 4.15 -5.11
CA ALA A 145 12.71 2.94 -4.61
C ALA A 145 13.73 3.26 -3.50
N SER A 146 14.50 4.34 -3.65
CA SER A 146 15.45 4.79 -2.62
C SER A 146 14.73 5.23 -1.33
N ALA A 147 13.59 5.91 -1.46
CA ALA A 147 12.78 6.30 -0.32
C ALA A 147 12.23 5.08 0.41
N THR A 148 11.73 4.07 -0.31
CA THR A 148 11.25 2.81 0.27
C THR A 148 12.37 2.07 1.01
N PHE A 149 13.53 1.89 0.37
CA PHE A 149 14.72 1.28 0.99
C PHE A 149 15.12 1.97 2.29
N LYS A 150 15.14 3.31 2.32
CA LYS A 150 15.47 4.08 3.54
C LYS A 150 14.48 3.84 4.68
N VAL A 151 13.19 3.75 4.37
CA VAL A 151 12.14 3.48 5.36
C VAL A 151 12.32 2.08 5.97
N GLU A 152 12.61 1.08 5.14
CA GLU A 152 12.89 -0.29 5.59
C GLU A 152 14.09 -0.34 6.54
N CYS A 153 15.22 0.28 6.15
CA CYS A 153 16.41 0.31 7.00
C CYS A 153 16.18 1.05 8.32
N ALA A 154 15.43 2.16 8.29
CA ALA A 154 15.10 2.94 9.49
C ALA A 154 14.19 2.17 10.46
N ALA A 155 13.25 1.36 9.95
CA ALA A 155 12.38 0.52 10.77
C ALA A 155 13.16 -0.54 11.59
N TYR A 156 14.43 -0.79 11.26
CA TYR A 156 15.28 -1.80 11.88
C TYR A 156 16.49 -1.24 12.65
N ASN A 157 16.57 0.08 12.88
CA ASN A 157 17.76 0.73 13.47
C ASN A 157 19.08 0.38 12.73
N CYS A 158 19.01 0.15 11.41
CA CYS A 158 20.19 -0.18 10.59
C CYS A 158 21.00 1.07 10.16
N LEU A 159 20.75 2.23 10.76
CA LEU A 159 21.44 3.50 10.55
C LEU A 159 21.64 4.24 11.87
#